data_AF-A0A8J7ATD5-F1
#
_entry.id   AF-A0A8J7ATD5-F1
#
_cell.length_a   1.000
_cell.length_b   1.000
_cell.length_c   1.000
_cell.angle_alpha   90.00
_cell.angle_beta   90.00
_cell.angle_gamma   90.00
#
_symmetry.space_group_name_H-M   'P 1'
#
loop_
_entity.id
_entity.type
_entity.pdbx_description
1 polymer ?
#
loop_
_entity_poly.entity_id
_entity_poly.type
_entity_poly.pdbx_seq_one_letter_code
_entity_poly.pdbx_strand_id
1 'polypeptide(L)'
;MTQPFMQLARLGQNRWWRYLLGVPLILAIWYGGSILNGIGLYLVTELDNNPATRIVAQPFAIEGVPSYVTFAVLNLGFAFFLLGIFIAVRYLHRRPLRSLITPSQRVSWMRVLQGFTVFMVIQLTNVGLSYLLSPESFTLTYDPQEFFAFLLLALILTPLQTGTEELFFRGYLLQGLGLKLKTGVAIALTSLIFMAFHLSNPEVLTQVSAVGKGSLVAYYFMFGLFLAWLSLTCSPP
;
A
#
# COMPACT_ATOMS: atom_id res chain seq x y z
N MET A 1 12.08 22.60 14.89
CA MET A 1 12.20 21.21 15.40
C MET A 1 12.76 20.35 14.29
N THR A 2 13.93 19.74 14.48
CA THR A 2 14.52 18.78 13.54
C THR A 2 13.70 17.49 13.57
N GLN A 3 13.05 17.13 12.46
CA GLN A 3 12.25 15.90 12.35
C GLN A 3 13.20 14.69 12.14
N PRO A 4 13.44 13.83 13.15
CA PRO A 4 14.51 12.82 13.08
C PRO A 4 14.29 11.81 11.95
N PHE A 5 13.05 11.37 11.74
CA PHE A 5 12.70 10.42 10.67
C PHE A 5 12.91 10.98 9.26
N MET A 6 12.52 12.24 9.03
CA MET A 6 12.73 12.93 7.75
C MET A 6 14.21 12.99 7.36
N GLN A 7 15.09 13.16 8.36
CA GLN A 7 16.53 13.31 8.15
C GLN A 7 17.25 11.99 7.85
N LEU A 8 16.61 10.84 8.04
CA LEU A 8 17.21 9.53 7.77
C LEU A 8 17.64 9.36 6.31
N ALA A 9 17.11 10.17 5.39
CA ALA A 9 17.62 10.23 4.03
C ALA A 9 19.11 10.58 3.94
N ARG A 10 19.60 11.41 4.86
CA ARG A 10 20.99 11.88 4.90
C ARG A 10 22.01 10.80 5.22
N LEU A 11 21.56 9.62 5.69
CA LEU A 11 22.41 8.45 5.91
C LEU A 11 22.92 7.82 4.59
N GLY A 12 22.37 8.23 3.45
CA GLY A 12 22.73 7.74 2.13
C GLY A 12 23.24 8.81 1.17
N GLN A 13 23.36 8.40 -0.08
CA GLN A 13 23.69 9.27 -1.19
C GLN A 13 22.40 9.88 -1.77
N ASN A 14 22.40 11.21 -1.88
CA ASN A 14 21.19 12.00 -2.15
C ASN A 14 21.28 12.91 -3.37
N ARG A 15 22.20 12.62 -4.30
CA ARG A 15 22.24 13.34 -5.58
C ARG A 15 20.88 13.20 -6.28
N TRP A 16 20.37 14.28 -6.85
CA TRP A 16 19.00 14.36 -7.38
C TRP A 16 18.68 13.27 -8.42
N TRP A 17 19.66 12.89 -9.26
CA TRP A 17 19.49 11.86 -10.29
C TRP A 17 19.20 10.47 -9.69
N ARG A 18 19.60 10.21 -8.43
CA ARG A 18 19.30 8.95 -7.75
C ARG A 18 17.79 8.82 -7.49
N TYR A 19 17.11 9.91 -7.19
CA TYR A 19 15.66 9.90 -7.05
C TYR A 19 14.96 9.84 -8.41
N LEU A 20 15.50 10.55 -9.41
CA LEU A 20 14.98 10.49 -10.78
C LEU A 20 15.10 9.08 -11.39
N LEU A 21 16.14 8.32 -11.05
CA LEU A 21 16.30 6.94 -11.49
C LEU A 21 15.58 5.95 -10.57
N GLY A 22 15.62 6.19 -9.25
CA GLY A 22 15.12 5.26 -8.25
C GLY A 22 13.62 5.09 -8.28
N VAL A 23 12.84 6.17 -8.43
CA VAL A 23 11.36 6.04 -8.52
C VAL A 23 10.95 5.24 -9.76
N PRO A 24 11.40 5.56 -10.99
CA PRO A 24 11.10 4.74 -12.17
C PRO A 24 11.59 3.30 -12.06
N LEU A 25 12.77 3.06 -11.47
CA LEU A 25 13.28 1.71 -11.24
C LEU A 25 12.34 0.90 -10.34
N ILE A 26 11.91 1.49 -9.21
CA ILE A 26 10.99 0.84 -8.27
C ILE A 26 9.68 0.49 -8.97
N LEU A 27 9.10 1.46 -9.70
CA LEU A 27 7.84 1.25 -10.42
C LEU A 27 7.99 0.25 -11.56
N ALA A 28 9.09 0.26 -12.31
CA ALA A 28 9.34 -0.68 -13.39
C ALA A 28 9.45 -2.13 -12.87
N ILE A 29 10.12 -2.33 -11.73
CA ILE A 29 10.20 -3.65 -11.09
C ILE A 29 8.81 -4.07 -10.57
N TRP A 30 8.05 -3.15 -9.96
CA TRP A 30 6.71 -3.44 -9.49
C TRP A 30 5.76 -3.84 -10.64
N TYR A 31 5.62 -2.98 -11.66
CA TYR A 31 4.75 -3.25 -12.80
C TYR A 31 5.21 -4.48 -13.60
N GLY A 32 6.52 -4.64 -13.81
CA GLY A 32 7.07 -5.83 -14.47
C GLY A 32 6.74 -7.11 -13.70
N GLY A 33 6.92 -7.10 -12.37
CA GLY A 33 6.55 -8.23 -11.51
C GLY A 33 5.05 -8.52 -11.49
N SER A 34 4.21 -7.47 -11.46
CA SER A 34 2.76 -7.62 -11.54
C SER A 34 2.31 -8.18 -12.89
N ILE A 35 2.96 -7.81 -14.00
CA ILE A 35 2.73 -8.41 -15.31
C ILE A 35 3.13 -9.89 -15.31
N LEU A 36 4.28 -10.24 -14.73
CA LEU A 36 4.70 -11.64 -14.62
C LEU A 36 3.71 -12.48 -13.80
N ASN A 37 3.19 -11.93 -12.69
CA ASN A 37 2.12 -12.56 -11.92
C ASN A 37 0.86 -12.76 -12.77
N GLY A 38 0.47 -11.75 -13.55
CA GLY A 38 -0.66 -11.84 -14.48
C GLY A 38 -0.47 -12.88 -15.58
N ILE A 39 0.74 -13.01 -16.14
CA ILE A 39 1.07 -14.04 -17.13
C ILE A 39 1.02 -15.43 -16.51
N GLY A 40 1.66 -15.62 -15.35
CA GLY A 40 1.66 -16.91 -14.66
C GLY A 40 0.23 -17.37 -14.35
N LEU A 41 -0.61 -16.43 -13.91
CA LEU A 41 -2.02 -16.66 -13.69
C LEU A 41 -2.78 -16.99 -14.98
N TYR A 42 -2.56 -16.25 -16.07
CA TYR A 42 -3.16 -16.53 -17.37
C TYR A 42 -2.82 -17.94 -17.87
N LEU A 43 -1.56 -18.36 -17.72
CA LEU A 43 -1.16 -19.72 -18.07
C LEU A 43 -1.89 -20.75 -17.22
N VAL A 44 -2.03 -20.53 -15.91
CA VAL A 44 -2.78 -21.45 -15.04
C VAL A 44 -4.25 -21.53 -15.45
N THR A 45 -4.88 -20.40 -15.78
CA THR A 45 -6.29 -20.38 -16.21
C THR A 45 -6.51 -21.01 -17.59
N GLU A 46 -5.56 -20.90 -18.53
CA GLU A 46 -5.69 -21.59 -19.83
C GLU A 46 -5.42 -23.10 -19.70
N LEU A 47 -4.59 -23.50 -18.74
CA LEU A 47 -4.25 -24.91 -18.50
C LEU A 47 -5.28 -25.66 -17.66
N ASP A 48 -6.22 -24.96 -16.99
CA ASP A 48 -7.22 -25.60 -16.12
C ASP A 48 -8.35 -26.31 -16.91
N ASN A 49 -8.45 -26.08 -18.22
CA ASN A 49 -9.49 -26.58 -19.12
C ASN A 49 -10.93 -26.32 -18.61
N ASN A 50 -11.13 -25.32 -17.76
CA ASN A 50 -12.43 -24.97 -17.21
C ASN A 50 -13.06 -23.84 -18.02
N PRO A 51 -14.15 -24.10 -18.77
CA PRO A 51 -14.81 -23.08 -19.58
C PRO A 51 -15.45 -21.95 -18.74
N ALA A 52 -15.58 -22.12 -17.42
CA ALA A 52 -16.05 -21.08 -16.52
C ALA A 52 -14.94 -20.11 -16.08
N THR A 53 -13.67 -20.49 -16.24
CA THR A 53 -12.53 -19.64 -15.87
C THR A 53 -12.22 -18.66 -17.00
N ARG A 54 -12.26 -17.35 -16.71
CA ARG A 54 -11.89 -16.33 -17.70
C ARG A 54 -11.27 -15.09 -17.07
N ILE A 55 -10.33 -14.47 -17.79
CA ILE A 55 -9.76 -13.18 -17.41
C ILE A 55 -10.62 -12.05 -17.99
N VAL A 56 -11.10 -11.19 -17.10
CA VAL A 56 -11.77 -9.94 -17.43
C VAL A 56 -10.73 -8.82 -17.37
N ALA A 57 -10.61 -8.04 -18.43
CA ALA A 57 -9.60 -6.98 -18.51
C ALA A 57 -9.98 -5.72 -17.69
N GLN A 58 -11.28 -5.47 -17.47
CA GLN A 58 -11.80 -4.27 -16.81
C GLN A 58 -13.08 -4.60 -16.00
N PRO A 59 -13.04 -4.61 -14.66
CA PRO A 59 -11.83 -4.55 -13.83
C PRO A 59 -10.93 -5.76 -14.13
N PHE A 60 -9.61 -5.63 -13.96
CA PHE A 60 -8.71 -6.78 -14.04
C PHE A 60 -9.10 -7.79 -12.95
N ALA A 61 -9.84 -8.83 -13.35
CA ALA A 61 -10.45 -9.81 -12.47
C ALA A 61 -10.48 -11.17 -13.17
N ILE A 62 -10.60 -12.21 -12.37
CA ILE A 62 -10.75 -13.57 -12.88
C ILE A 62 -12.11 -14.05 -12.42
N GLU A 63 -12.94 -14.45 -13.37
CA GLU A 63 -14.18 -15.15 -13.09
C GLU A 63 -13.93 -16.66 -13.09
N GLY A 64 -14.76 -17.39 -12.35
CA GLY A 64 -14.64 -18.86 -12.26
C GLY A 64 -13.59 -19.38 -11.28
N VAL A 65 -12.86 -18.50 -10.59
CA VAL A 65 -11.93 -18.85 -9.51
C VAL A 65 -12.36 -18.27 -8.16
N PRO A 66 -11.96 -18.88 -7.04
CA PRO A 66 -12.21 -18.32 -5.72
C PRO A 66 -11.59 -16.93 -5.53
N SER A 67 -12.29 -16.05 -4.82
CA SER A 67 -11.90 -14.65 -4.60
C SER A 67 -10.50 -14.48 -3.97
N TYR A 68 -10.09 -15.43 -3.13
CA TYR A 68 -8.78 -15.44 -2.49
C TYR A 68 -7.61 -15.62 -3.48
N VAL A 69 -7.85 -16.24 -4.65
CA VAL A 69 -6.83 -16.38 -5.70
C VAL A 69 -6.55 -15.03 -6.34
N THR A 70 -7.60 -14.31 -6.73
CA THR A 70 -7.50 -12.95 -7.27
C THR A 70 -6.84 -12.01 -6.26
N PHE A 71 -7.24 -12.09 -4.99
CA PHE A 71 -6.60 -11.35 -3.91
C PHE A 71 -5.10 -11.66 -3.80
N ALA A 72 -4.72 -12.94 -3.84
CA ALA A 72 -3.32 -13.34 -3.73
C ALA A 72 -2.47 -12.78 -4.88
N VAL A 73 -2.94 -12.94 -6.12
CA VAL A 73 -2.18 -12.51 -7.31
C VAL A 73 -1.95 -11.00 -7.33
N LEU A 74 -2.99 -10.22 -7.02
CA LEU A 74 -2.88 -8.76 -6.95
C LEU A 74 -1.89 -8.32 -5.86
N ASN A 75 -1.93 -8.95 -4.69
CA ASN A 75 -1.05 -8.57 -3.58
C ASN A 75 0.38 -9.10 -3.74
N LEU A 76 0.60 -10.21 -4.44
CA LEU A 76 1.95 -10.71 -4.74
C LEU A 76 2.77 -9.71 -5.58
N GLY A 77 2.12 -8.80 -6.32
CA GLY A 77 2.81 -7.70 -6.99
C GLY A 77 3.62 -6.83 -6.03
N PHE A 78 3.16 -6.67 -4.78
CA PHE A 78 3.86 -5.86 -3.78
C PHE A 78 5.18 -6.48 -3.31
N ALA A 79 5.40 -7.79 -3.49
CA ALA A 79 6.72 -8.38 -3.28
C ALA A 79 7.77 -7.80 -4.23
N PHE A 80 7.38 -7.56 -5.49
CA PHE A 80 8.25 -6.91 -6.48
C PHE A 80 8.41 -5.42 -6.20
N PHE A 81 7.35 -4.75 -5.72
CA PHE A 81 7.46 -3.37 -5.26
C PHE A 81 8.48 -3.26 -4.11
N LEU A 82 8.42 -4.15 -3.13
CA LEU A 82 9.38 -4.23 -2.03
C LEU A 82 10.80 -4.51 -2.53
N LEU A 83 10.96 -5.42 -3.50
CA LEU A 83 12.24 -5.69 -4.14
C LEU A 83 12.80 -4.45 -4.84
N GLY A 84 11.97 -3.69 -5.55
CA GLY A 84 12.35 -2.43 -6.16
C GLY A 84 12.86 -1.42 -5.13
N ILE A 85 12.12 -1.25 -4.02
CA ILE A 85 12.53 -0.38 -2.91
C ILE A 85 13.85 -0.85 -2.33
N PHE A 86 14.00 -2.15 -2.08
CA PHE A 86 15.24 -2.74 -1.57
C PHE A 86 16.43 -2.39 -2.47
N ILE A 87 16.29 -2.60 -3.79
CA ILE A 87 17.36 -2.33 -4.75
C ILE A 87 17.73 -0.85 -4.76
N ALA A 88 16.72 0.03 -4.88
CA ALA A 88 16.93 1.47 -4.88
C ALA A 88 17.60 1.94 -3.59
N VAL A 89 17.13 1.49 -2.43
CA VAL A 89 17.64 1.98 -1.14
C VAL A 89 19.03 1.42 -0.84
N ARG A 90 19.24 0.12 -1.03
CA ARG A 90 20.49 -0.58 -0.66
C ARG A 90 21.62 -0.31 -1.64
N TYR A 91 21.34 -0.25 -2.94
CA TYR A 91 22.38 -0.16 -3.99
C TYR A 91 22.47 1.23 -4.61
N LEU A 92 21.33 1.87 -4.91
CA LEU A 92 21.32 3.20 -5.51
C LEU A 92 21.56 4.28 -4.45
N HIS A 93 20.86 4.29 -3.33
CA HIS A 93 21.08 5.28 -2.26
C HIS A 93 22.16 4.88 -1.27
N ARG A 94 22.54 3.59 -1.23
CA ARG A 94 23.55 3.05 -0.31
C ARG A 94 23.27 3.41 1.16
N ARG A 95 22.00 3.36 1.57
CA ARG A 95 21.57 3.61 2.97
C ARG A 95 20.94 2.36 3.58
N PRO A 96 21.00 2.19 4.92
CA PRO A 96 20.42 1.03 5.57
C PRO A 96 18.90 1.02 5.42
N LEU A 97 18.30 -0.15 5.16
CA LEU A 97 16.83 -0.27 4.96
C LEU A 97 16.03 0.17 6.19
N ARG A 98 16.58 -0.02 7.39
CA ARG A 98 15.97 0.48 8.64
C ARG A 98 15.69 1.98 8.58
N SER A 99 16.46 2.74 7.80
CA SER A 99 16.26 4.18 7.62
C SER A 99 14.86 4.51 7.07
N LEU A 100 14.18 3.56 6.44
CA LEU A 100 12.81 3.72 5.94
C LEU A 100 11.75 3.59 7.04
N ILE A 101 12.09 2.97 8.17
CA ILE A 101 11.12 2.51 9.18
C ILE A 101 11.21 3.36 10.45
N THR A 102 12.42 3.58 10.96
CA THR A 102 12.58 4.22 12.28
C THR A 102 13.95 4.87 12.46
N PRO A 103 14.03 6.00 13.19
CA PRO A 103 15.30 6.57 13.61
C PRO A 103 15.97 5.77 14.75
N SER A 104 15.21 4.93 15.48
CA SER A 104 15.75 4.11 16.57
C SER A 104 16.67 3.00 16.08
N GLN A 105 17.47 2.44 17.01
CA GLN A 105 18.36 1.32 16.72
C GLN A 105 17.62 0.03 16.30
N ARG A 106 16.39 -0.16 16.79
CA ARG A 106 15.55 -1.32 16.52
C ARG A 106 14.09 -0.89 16.34
N VAL A 107 13.33 -1.68 15.59
CA VAL A 107 11.88 -1.50 15.46
C VAL A 107 11.22 -1.85 16.78
N SER A 108 10.34 -0.98 17.27
CA SER A 108 9.59 -1.22 18.51
C SER A 108 8.29 -1.97 18.17
N TRP A 109 8.29 -3.28 18.41
CA TRP A 109 7.09 -4.11 18.24
C TRP A 109 5.93 -3.69 19.14
N MET A 110 6.23 -3.11 20.31
CA MET A 110 5.20 -2.51 21.17
C MET A 110 4.47 -1.35 20.48
N ARG A 111 5.19 -0.48 19.76
CA ARG A 111 4.57 0.61 18.99
C ARG A 111 3.75 0.09 17.80
N VAL A 112 4.23 -0.97 17.15
CA VAL A 112 3.47 -1.65 16.09
C VAL A 112 2.16 -2.19 16.66
N LEU A 113 2.20 -2.87 17.81
CA LEU A 113 1.01 -3.41 18.46
C LEU A 113 0.05 -2.30 18.93
N GLN A 114 0.57 -1.19 19.47
CA GLN A 114 -0.25 -0.03 19.84
C GLN A 114 -0.98 0.55 18.62
N GLY A 115 -0.27 0.76 17.51
CA GLY A 115 -0.86 1.24 16.27
C GLY A 115 -1.91 0.28 15.73
N PHE A 116 -1.61 -1.02 15.73
CA PHE A 116 -2.56 -2.08 15.36
C PHE A 116 -3.82 -2.02 16.22
N THR A 117 -3.69 -1.99 17.54
CA THR A 117 -4.85 -1.97 18.46
C THR A 117 -5.70 -0.71 18.26
N VAL A 118 -5.09 0.47 18.17
CA VAL A 118 -5.83 1.73 17.96
C VAL A 118 -6.59 1.68 16.63
N PHE A 119 -5.91 1.27 15.54
CA PHE A 119 -6.54 1.21 14.24
C PHE A 119 -7.64 0.12 14.19
N MET A 120 -7.40 -1.04 14.80
CA MET A 120 -8.39 -2.12 14.91
C MET A 120 -9.66 -1.65 15.63
N VAL A 121 -9.53 -0.91 16.74
CA VAL A 121 -10.67 -0.33 17.45
C VAL A 121 -11.41 0.65 16.55
N ILE A 122 -10.72 1.56 15.88
CA ILE A 122 -11.35 2.51 14.93
C ILE A 122 -12.12 1.77 13.85
N GLN A 123 -11.53 0.74 13.24
CA GLN A 123 -12.17 -0.03 12.18
C GLN A 123 -13.38 -0.84 12.68
N LEU A 124 -13.28 -1.49 13.84
CA LEU A 124 -14.40 -2.20 14.46
C LEU A 124 -15.54 -1.25 14.81
N THR A 125 -15.23 -0.07 15.37
CA THR A 125 -16.25 0.96 15.64
C THR A 125 -16.89 1.45 14.35
N ASN A 126 -16.11 1.69 13.30
CA ASN A 126 -16.64 2.13 12.01
C ASN A 126 -17.59 1.09 11.42
N VAL A 127 -17.17 -0.19 11.34
CA VAL A 127 -18.01 -1.29 10.84
C VAL A 127 -19.26 -1.46 11.71
N GLY A 128 -19.12 -1.44 13.04
CA GLY A 128 -20.24 -1.56 13.97
C GLY A 128 -21.25 -0.43 13.82
N LEU A 129 -20.78 0.82 13.69
CA LEU A 129 -21.65 1.97 13.48
C LEU A 129 -22.34 1.92 12.11
N SER A 130 -21.62 1.56 11.04
CA SER A 130 -22.21 1.37 9.72
C SER A 130 -23.30 0.30 9.73
N TYR A 131 -23.07 -0.83 10.43
CA TYR A 131 -24.08 -1.88 10.58
C TYR A 131 -25.31 -1.40 11.37
N LEU A 132 -25.13 -0.59 12.40
CA LEU A 132 -26.26 -0.05 13.19
C LEU A 132 -27.08 0.98 12.41
N LEU A 133 -26.44 1.79 11.56
CA LEU A 133 -27.09 2.85 10.80
C LEU A 133 -27.78 2.34 9.54
N SER A 134 -27.22 1.31 8.90
CA SER A 134 -27.71 0.77 7.63
C SER A 134 -27.51 -0.76 7.58
N PRO A 135 -28.17 -1.53 8.46
CA PRO A 135 -28.00 -2.98 8.53
C PRO A 135 -28.34 -3.68 7.21
N GLU A 136 -29.28 -3.12 6.43
CA GLU A 136 -29.67 -3.60 5.10
C GLU A 136 -28.52 -3.54 4.07
N SER A 137 -27.47 -2.77 4.33
CA SER A 137 -26.27 -2.71 3.50
C SER A 137 -25.30 -3.88 3.73
N PHE A 138 -25.58 -4.74 4.71
CA PHE A 138 -24.72 -5.88 5.07
C PHE A 138 -25.38 -7.20 4.73
N THR A 139 -24.60 -8.09 4.10
CA THR A 139 -24.99 -9.49 3.87
C THR A 139 -23.94 -10.40 4.50
N LEU A 140 -24.39 -11.36 5.31
CA LEU A 140 -23.49 -12.36 5.87
C LEU A 140 -23.30 -13.48 4.86
N THR A 141 -22.16 -13.48 4.17
CA THR A 141 -21.75 -14.58 3.29
C THR A 141 -20.62 -15.34 3.98
N TYR A 142 -20.95 -16.51 4.57
CA TYR A 142 -19.98 -17.34 5.28
C TYR A 142 -19.81 -18.68 4.59
N ASP A 143 -18.64 -18.86 3.99
CA ASP A 143 -18.12 -20.15 3.56
C ASP A 143 -16.83 -20.43 4.35
N PRO A 144 -16.76 -21.49 5.18
CA PRO A 144 -15.59 -21.75 6.01
C PRO A 144 -14.30 -21.94 5.21
N GLN A 145 -14.37 -22.60 4.05
CA GLN A 145 -13.20 -22.92 3.26
C GLN A 145 -12.63 -21.65 2.64
N GLU A 146 -13.47 -20.83 2.01
CA GLU A 146 -13.06 -19.54 1.46
C GLU A 146 -12.60 -18.59 2.58
N PHE A 147 -13.30 -18.56 3.71
CA PHE A 147 -12.97 -17.70 4.84
C PHE A 147 -11.57 -18.00 5.38
N PHE A 148 -11.25 -19.26 5.71
CA PHE A 148 -9.94 -19.60 6.27
C PHE A 148 -8.81 -19.45 5.25
N ALA A 149 -9.06 -19.75 3.97
CA ALA A 149 -8.10 -19.51 2.89
C ALA A 149 -7.80 -18.00 2.75
N PHE A 150 -8.83 -17.17 2.70
CA PHE A 150 -8.70 -15.73 2.60
C PHE A 150 -8.04 -15.13 3.85
N LEU A 151 -8.43 -15.57 5.06
CA LEU A 151 -7.86 -15.11 6.32
C LEU A 151 -6.35 -15.34 6.37
N LEU A 152 -5.89 -16.55 6.01
CA LEU A 152 -4.47 -16.87 5.99
C LEU A 152 -3.70 -15.97 5.01
N LEU A 153 -4.23 -15.81 3.80
CA LEU A 153 -3.63 -14.96 2.78
C LEU A 153 -3.62 -13.49 3.19
N ALA A 154 -4.72 -12.98 3.74
CA ALA A 154 -4.83 -11.59 4.20
C ALA A 154 -3.86 -11.28 5.35
N LEU A 155 -3.66 -12.21 6.28
CA LEU A 155 -2.70 -12.05 7.39
C LEU A 155 -1.24 -11.95 6.94
N ILE A 156 -0.92 -12.42 5.72
CA ILE A 156 0.45 -12.38 5.18
C ILE A 156 0.59 -11.25 4.15
N LEU A 157 -0.32 -11.21 3.18
CA LEU A 157 -0.23 -10.36 2.02
C LEU A 157 -0.65 -8.92 2.30
N THR A 158 -1.62 -8.69 3.20
CA THR A 158 -2.02 -7.31 3.57
C THR A 158 -0.90 -6.59 4.34
N PRO A 159 -0.21 -7.19 5.32
CA PRO A 159 0.97 -6.56 5.92
C PRO A 159 2.11 -6.32 4.93
N LEU A 160 2.32 -7.23 3.96
CA LEU A 160 3.29 -7.03 2.89
C LEU A 160 2.92 -5.81 2.03
N GLN A 161 1.66 -5.73 1.59
CA GLN A 161 1.16 -4.65 0.74
C GLN A 161 1.23 -3.30 1.47
N THR A 162 0.53 -3.17 2.60
CA THR A 162 0.50 -1.92 3.40
C THR A 162 1.89 -1.52 3.87
N GLY A 163 2.70 -2.47 4.34
CA GLY A 163 4.08 -2.20 4.76
C GLY A 163 4.96 -1.69 3.62
N THR A 164 4.82 -2.26 2.42
CA THR A 164 5.58 -1.82 1.24
C THR A 164 5.19 -0.40 0.81
N GLU A 165 3.89 -0.08 0.84
CA GLU A 165 3.42 1.27 0.58
C GLU A 165 3.97 2.27 1.61
N GLU A 166 3.94 1.94 2.90
CA GLU A 166 4.51 2.80 3.93
C GLU A 166 6.03 3.03 3.73
N LEU A 167 6.78 1.97 3.39
CA LEU A 167 8.20 2.08 3.06
C LEU A 167 8.44 3.00 1.86
N PHE A 168 7.59 2.95 0.84
CA PHE A 168 7.71 3.79 -0.35
C PHE A 168 7.28 5.23 -0.07
N PHE A 169 6.06 5.47 0.37
CA PHE A 169 5.52 6.81 0.51
C PHE A 169 6.16 7.57 1.66
N ARG A 170 6.31 6.93 2.84
CA ARG A 170 6.78 7.62 4.07
C ARG A 170 8.28 7.42 4.24
N GLY A 171 8.77 6.20 4.03
CA GLY A 171 10.19 5.87 4.16
C GLY A 171 11.07 6.39 3.01
N TYR A 172 10.57 6.45 1.78
CA TYR A 172 11.39 6.79 0.61
C TYR A 172 11.05 8.15 0.00
N LEU A 173 9.80 8.35 -0.45
CA LEU A 173 9.37 9.57 -1.12
C LEU A 173 9.34 10.77 -0.17
N LEU A 174 8.65 10.65 0.98
CA LEU A 174 8.54 11.74 1.95
C LEU A 174 9.94 12.18 2.37
N GLN A 175 10.76 11.24 2.87
CA GLN A 175 12.16 11.46 3.22
C GLN A 175 12.97 12.13 2.09
N GLY A 176 12.84 11.65 0.85
CA GLY A 176 13.53 12.22 -0.32
C GLY A 176 13.10 13.65 -0.64
N LEU A 177 11.80 13.93 -0.63
CA LEU A 177 11.24 15.27 -0.86
C LEU A 177 11.66 16.24 0.25
N GLY A 178 11.69 15.78 1.50
CA GLY A 178 12.12 16.56 2.66
C GLY A 178 13.60 16.98 2.65
N LEU A 179 14.41 16.49 1.71
CA LEU A 179 15.78 16.98 1.50
C LEU A 179 15.82 18.37 0.83
N LYS A 180 14.81 18.70 0.02
CA LYS A 180 14.76 19.95 -0.77
C LYS A 180 13.57 20.83 -0.43
N LEU A 181 12.47 20.24 0.02
CA LEU A 181 11.21 20.93 0.26
C LEU A 181 10.98 21.16 1.75
N LYS A 182 10.19 22.19 2.06
CA LYS A 182 9.66 22.40 3.41
C LYS A 182 8.77 21.21 3.79
N THR A 183 8.75 20.84 5.07
CA THR A 183 8.03 19.66 5.58
C THR A 183 6.55 19.62 5.15
N GLY A 184 5.82 20.73 5.26
CA GLY A 184 4.42 20.79 4.83
C GLY A 184 4.22 20.54 3.33
N VAL A 185 5.14 21.05 2.49
CA VAL A 185 5.09 20.82 1.04
C VAL A 185 5.41 19.36 0.72
N ALA A 186 6.40 18.77 1.41
CA ALA A 186 6.73 17.36 1.23
C ALA A 186 5.54 16.45 1.61
N ILE A 187 4.88 16.70 2.75
CA ILE A 187 3.66 15.99 3.17
C ILE A 187 2.57 16.11 2.11
N ALA A 188 2.25 17.33 1.67
CA ALA A 188 1.19 17.57 0.70
C ALA A 188 1.46 16.85 -0.63
N LEU A 189 2.69 16.94 -1.15
CA LEU A 189 3.07 16.26 -2.39
C LEU A 189 3.03 14.74 -2.26
N THR A 190 3.56 14.16 -1.19
CA THR A 190 3.45 12.69 -1.01
C THR A 190 2.00 12.22 -0.90
N SER A 191 1.13 13.04 -0.31
CA SER A 191 -0.29 12.71 -0.15
C SER A 191 -1.06 12.82 -1.47
N LEU A 192 -0.71 13.81 -2.31
CA LEU A 192 -1.23 13.89 -3.68
C LEU A 192 -0.80 12.70 -4.53
N ILE A 193 0.47 12.26 -4.42
CA ILE A 193 0.95 11.09 -5.15
C ILE A 193 0.25 9.82 -4.63
N PHE A 194 0.09 9.68 -3.32
CA PHE A 194 -0.65 8.58 -2.71
C PHE A 194 -2.09 8.54 -3.24
N MET A 195 -2.81 9.67 -3.20
CA MET A 195 -4.15 9.80 -3.79
C MET A 195 -4.17 9.39 -5.26
N ALA A 196 -3.20 9.87 -6.06
CA ALA A 196 -3.12 9.57 -7.49
C ALA A 196 -2.98 8.07 -7.79
N PHE A 197 -2.21 7.34 -6.97
CA PHE A 197 -2.04 5.88 -7.10
C PHE A 197 -3.35 5.11 -6.89
N HIS A 198 -4.30 5.68 -6.16
CA HIS A 198 -5.57 5.04 -5.81
C HIS A 198 -6.74 5.46 -6.73
N LEU A 199 -6.55 6.41 -7.63
CA LEU A 199 -7.61 6.87 -8.53
C LEU A 199 -8.08 5.79 -9.52
N SER A 200 -7.21 4.82 -9.81
CA SER A 200 -7.51 3.67 -10.67
C SER A 200 -8.11 2.49 -9.90
N ASN A 201 -8.30 2.61 -8.60
CA ASN A 201 -8.90 1.52 -7.84
C ASN A 201 -10.36 1.29 -8.27
N PRO A 202 -10.83 0.03 -8.30
CA PRO A 202 -12.20 -0.29 -8.71
C PRO A 202 -13.25 0.54 -7.97
N GLU A 203 -13.12 0.71 -6.65
CA GLU A 203 -14.05 1.48 -5.82
C GLU A 203 -14.20 2.95 -6.24
N VAL A 204 -13.16 3.55 -6.84
CA VAL A 204 -13.20 4.92 -7.37
C VAL A 204 -13.80 4.93 -8.78
N LEU A 205 -13.45 3.94 -9.61
CA LEU A 205 -13.85 3.86 -11.00
C LEU A 205 -15.33 3.47 -11.16
N THR A 206 -15.84 2.56 -10.32
CA THR A 206 -17.23 2.09 -10.36
C THR A 206 -18.20 3.05 -9.68
N GLN A 207 -17.69 4.09 -9.00
CA GLN A 207 -18.53 5.05 -8.30
C GLN A 207 -19.20 6.02 -9.29
N VAL A 208 -20.52 5.93 -9.38
CA VAL A 208 -21.34 6.67 -10.36
C VAL A 208 -21.64 8.10 -9.87
N SER A 209 -21.80 8.28 -8.57
CA SER A 209 -22.07 9.60 -7.98
C SER A 209 -20.81 10.46 -7.96
N ALA A 210 -20.90 11.69 -8.50
CA ALA A 210 -19.82 12.67 -8.42
C ALA A 210 -19.44 12.99 -6.95
N VAL A 211 -20.43 13.06 -6.06
CA VAL A 211 -20.21 13.27 -4.62
C VAL A 211 -19.50 12.07 -4.01
N GLY A 212 -19.96 10.85 -4.33
CA GLY A 212 -19.34 9.63 -3.84
C GLY A 212 -17.92 9.42 -4.37
N LYS A 213 -17.64 9.82 -5.61
CA LYS A 213 -16.30 9.77 -6.19
C LYS A 213 -15.39 10.80 -5.55
N GLY A 214 -15.90 12.03 -5.39
CA GLY A 214 -15.21 13.12 -4.71
C GLY A 214 -14.84 12.77 -3.26
N SER A 215 -15.74 12.08 -2.53
CA SER A 215 -15.46 11.67 -1.16
C SER A 215 -14.35 10.62 -1.06
N LEU A 216 -14.31 9.64 -1.97
CA LEU A 216 -13.21 8.65 -2.02
C LEU A 216 -11.87 9.30 -2.37
N VAL A 217 -11.84 10.19 -3.35
CA VAL A 217 -10.63 10.94 -3.72
C VAL A 217 -10.13 11.78 -2.54
N ALA A 218 -11.03 12.51 -1.88
CA ALA A 218 -10.70 13.28 -0.69
C ALA A 218 -10.20 12.38 0.44
N TYR A 219 -10.81 11.20 0.63
CA TYR A 219 -10.39 10.21 1.62
C TYR A 219 -8.94 9.77 1.40
N TYR A 220 -8.55 9.36 0.18
CA TYR A 220 -7.16 8.94 -0.05
C TYR A 220 -6.16 10.06 0.18
N PHE A 221 -6.49 11.29 -0.22
CA PHE A 221 -5.63 12.44 0.06
C PHE A 221 -5.49 12.70 1.56
N MET A 222 -6.60 12.73 2.30
CA MET A 222 -6.61 12.96 3.74
C MET A 222 -5.92 11.84 4.52
N PHE A 223 -6.09 10.59 4.10
CA PHE A 223 -5.40 9.44 4.69
C PHE A 223 -3.89 9.52 4.43
N GLY A 224 -3.49 9.88 3.20
CA GLY A 224 -2.11 10.18 2.85
C GLY A 224 -1.49 11.25 3.76
N LEU A 225 -2.20 12.38 3.95
CA LEU A 225 -1.79 13.48 4.82
C LEU A 225 -1.62 13.02 6.27
N PHE A 226 -2.62 12.31 6.78
CA PHE A 226 -2.66 11.83 8.15
C PHE A 226 -1.46 10.92 8.45
N LEU A 227 -1.19 9.92 7.60
CA LEU A 227 -0.08 8.99 7.81
C LEU A 227 1.29 9.65 7.64
N ALA A 228 1.43 10.59 6.69
CA ALA A 228 2.67 11.36 6.52
C ALA A 228 2.94 12.25 7.75
N TRP A 229 1.91 12.91 8.29
CA TRP A 229 2.00 13.69 9.52
C TRP A 229 2.36 12.79 10.72
N LEU A 230 1.66 11.67 10.89
CA LEU A 230 1.87 10.71 11.98
C LEU A 230 3.29 10.16 11.99
N SER A 231 3.84 9.86 10.81
CA SER A 231 5.22 9.37 10.65
C SER A 231 6.25 10.36 11.22
N LEU A 232 5.98 11.66 11.13
CA LEU A 232 6.88 12.70 11.62
C LEU A 232 6.67 13.00 13.11
N THR A 233 5.43 12.98 13.59
CA THR A 233 5.11 13.35 14.99
C THR A 233 5.32 12.22 15.99
N CYS A 234 5.09 10.97 15.60
CA CYS A 234 5.23 9.81 16.49
C CYS A 234 6.60 9.12 16.41
N SER A 235 7.57 9.77 15.74
CA SER A 235 8.95 9.29 15.70
C SER A 235 9.57 9.33 17.10
N PRO A 236 10.20 8.24 17.57
CA PRO A 236 10.97 8.28 18.80
C PRO A 236 12.10 9.32 18.67
N PRO A 237 12.45 10.00 19.78
CA PRO A 237 13.55 10.97 19.80
C PRO A 237 14.89 10.35 19.41
#